data_AF-A0A250F7H6-F1
#
_entry.id   AF-A0A250F7H6-F1
#
_cell.length_a   1.000
_cell.length_b   1.000
_cell.length_c   1.000
_cell.angle_alpha   90.00
_cell.angle_beta   90.00
_cell.angle_gamma   90.00
#
_symmetry.space_group_name_H-M   'P 1'
#
loop_
_entity.id
_entity.type
_entity.pdbx_description
1 polymer ?
#
loop_
_entity_poly.entity_id
_entity_poly.type
_entity_poly.pdbx_seq_one_letter_code
_entity_poly.pdbx_strand_id
1 'polypeptide(L)'
;MRNEADYKALMALREKINNKTASFEEQKQYVRMLADEGKMTEEQYQMFAQKDKLQNDVLDAALIIGGGLLLVWLASKYFEK
;
A
#
# COMPACT_ATOMS: atom_id res chain seq x y z
N MET A 1 -9.71 -4.52 -0.64
CA MET A 1 -9.01 -5.79 -0.65
C MET A 1 -10.09 -6.81 -0.46
N ARG A 2 -10.03 -7.96 -1.13
CA ARG A 2 -11.17 -8.88 -1.21
C ARG A 2 -11.13 -9.95 -0.14
N ASN A 3 -9.96 -10.24 0.42
CA ASN A 3 -9.81 -11.26 1.44
C ASN A 3 -8.62 -10.97 2.38
N GLU A 4 -8.48 -11.79 3.42
CA GLU A 4 -7.39 -11.68 4.41
C GLU A 4 -5.98 -11.83 3.81
N ALA A 5 -5.81 -12.60 2.72
CA ALA A 5 -4.52 -12.76 2.08
C ALA A 5 -4.02 -11.45 1.45
N ASP A 6 -4.92 -10.65 0.88
CA ASP A 6 -4.60 -9.34 0.32
C ASP A 6 -4.11 -8.38 1.42
N TYR A 7 -4.77 -8.36 2.59
CA TYR A 7 -4.34 -7.54 3.74
C TYR A 7 -2.98 -7.99 4.29
N LYS A 8 -2.75 -9.31 4.36
CA LYS A 8 -1.44 -9.88 4.77
C LYS A 8 -0.34 -9.51 3.78
N ALA A 9 -0.60 -9.59 2.48
CA ALA A 9 0.35 -9.20 1.45
C ALA A 9 0.68 -7.70 1.53
N LEU A 10 -0.35 -6.85 1.70
CA LEU A 10 -0.16 -5.41 1.88
C LEU A 10 0.69 -5.09 3.11
N MET A 11 0.43 -5.78 4.24
CA MET A 11 1.19 -5.63 5.48
C MET A 11 2.66 -6.03 5.30
N ALA A 12 2.93 -7.18 4.68
CA ALA A 12 4.28 -7.67 4.44
C ALA A 12 5.09 -6.72 3.54
N LEU A 13 4.46 -6.17 2.50
CA LEU A 13 5.09 -5.16 1.64
C LEU A 13 5.39 -3.88 2.43
N ARG A 14 4.43 -3.40 3.23
CA ARG A 14 4.62 -2.21 4.07
C ARG A 14 5.79 -2.37 5.04
N GLU A 15 5.91 -3.52 5.69
CA GLU A 15 7.03 -3.83 6.59
C GLU A 15 8.37 -3.76 5.86
N LYS A 16 8.48 -4.34 4.66
CA LYS A 16 9.69 -4.24 3.85
C LYS A 16 10.03 -2.80 3.49
N ILE A 17 9.03 -1.98 3.16
CA ILE A 17 9.21 -0.56 2.83
C ILE A 17 9.70 0.22 4.04
N ASN A 18 9.06 0.05 5.19
CA ASN A 18 9.45 0.69 6.46
C ASN A 18 10.88 0.29 6.88
N ASN A 19 11.25 -0.97 6.65
CA ASN A 19 12.59 -1.49 6.95
C ASN A 19 13.64 -1.12 5.89
N LYS A 20 13.27 -0.37 4.84
CA LYS A 20 14.15 -0.01 3.71
C LYS A 20 14.75 -1.22 3.00
N THR A 21 14.05 -2.35 3.02
CA THR A 21 14.45 -3.61 2.36
C THR A 21 13.62 -3.90 1.11
N ALA A 22 12.54 -3.15 0.88
CA ALA A 22 11.72 -3.28 -0.30
C ALA A 22 12.46 -2.81 -1.56
N SER A 23 12.51 -3.67 -2.56
CA SER A 23 12.86 -3.31 -3.94
C SER A 23 11.82 -2.37 -4.55
N PHE A 24 12.19 -1.73 -5.66
CA PHE A 24 11.27 -0.84 -6.38
C PHE A 24 10.00 -1.56 -6.87
N GLU A 25 10.14 -2.81 -7.35
CA GLU A 25 8.97 -3.59 -7.78
C GLU A 25 8.04 -3.95 -6.61
N GLU A 26 8.58 -4.19 -5.41
CA GLU A 26 7.76 -4.41 -4.22
C GLU A 26 7.03 -3.13 -3.78
N GLN A 27 7.69 -1.97 -3.84
CA GLN A 27 7.05 -0.68 -3.60
C GLN A 27 5.94 -0.42 -4.63
N LYS A 28 6.21 -0.71 -5.91
CA LYS A 28 5.24 -0.57 -7.00
C LYS A 28 4.05 -1.50 -6.82
N GLN A 29 4.26 -2.73 -6.38
CA GLN A 29 3.19 -3.66 -6.05
C GLN A 29 2.34 -3.13 -4.90
N TYR A 30 2.95 -2.57 -3.85
CA TYR A 30 2.22 -1.97 -2.74
C TYR A 30 1.32 -0.82 -3.20
N VAL A 31 1.85 0.11 -4.00
CA VAL A 31 1.06 1.23 -4.56
C VAL A 31 -0.04 0.70 -5.50
N ARG A 32 0.27 -0.31 -6.32
CA ARG A 32 -0.71 -0.94 -7.22
C ARG A 32 -1.90 -1.52 -6.47
N MET A 33 -1.65 -2.24 -5.38
CA MET A 33 -2.71 -2.82 -4.55
C MET A 33 -3.66 -1.75 -3.98
N LEU A 34 -3.18 -0.55 -3.70
CA LEU A 34 -4.03 0.56 -3.25
C LEU A 34 -4.82 1.20 -4.40
N ALA A 35 -4.21 1.31 -5.59
CA ALA A 35 -4.88 1.80 -6.79
C ALA A 35 -6.00 0.87 -7.26
N ASP A 36 -5.77 -0.44 -7.28
CA ASP A 36 -6.77 -1.45 -7.67
C ASP A 36 -7.99 -1.45 -6.73
N GLU A 37 -7.82 -0.93 -5.51
CA GLU A 37 -8.87 -0.75 -4.50
C GLU A 37 -9.58 0.62 -4.56
N GLY A 38 -9.25 1.42 -5.56
CA GLY A 38 -9.77 2.78 -5.73
C GLY A 38 -9.35 3.74 -4.61
N LYS A 39 -8.30 3.39 -3.85
CA LYS A 39 -7.75 4.23 -2.77
C LYS A 39 -6.70 5.20 -3.26
N MET A 40 -6.17 4.94 -4.45
CA MET A 40 -5.30 5.82 -5.20
C MET A 40 -5.79 5.84 -6.65
N THR A 41 -5.50 6.92 -7.37
CA THR A 41 -5.84 7.00 -8.80
C THR A 41 -4.80 6.24 -9.62
N GLU A 42 -5.20 5.78 -10.82
CA GLU A 42 -4.26 5.19 -11.78
C GLU A 42 -3.14 6.18 -12.14
N GLU A 43 -3.46 7.48 -12.24
CA GLU A 43 -2.47 8.54 -12.49
C GLU A 43 -1.40 8.60 -11.40
N GLN A 44 -1.79 8.54 -10.11
CA GLN A 44 -0.83 8.49 -9.00
C GLN A 44 0.05 7.23 -9.10
N TYR A 45 -0.53 6.07 -9.40
CA TYR A 45 0.25 4.86 -9.63
C TYR A 45 1.24 5.02 -10.79
N GLN A 46 0.82 5.62 -11.90
CA GLN A 46 1.70 5.85 -13.06
C GLN A 46 2.84 6.82 -12.74
N MET A 47 2.57 7.90 -11.98
CA MET A 47 3.61 8.82 -11.49
C MET A 47 4.65 8.07 -10.64
N PHE A 48 4.20 7.18 -9.75
CA PHE A 48 5.10 6.33 -8.97
C PHE A 48 5.89 5.35 -9.85
N ALA A 49 5.22 4.64 -10.75
CA ALA A 49 5.79 3.57 -11.57
C ALA A 49 6.83 4.09 -12.58
N GLN A 50 6.68 5.32 -13.07
CA GLN A 50 7.59 5.95 -14.03
C GLN A 50 8.82 6.59 -13.37
N LYS A 51 8.97 6.49 -12.04
CA LYS A 51 10.01 7.21 -11.27
C LYS A 51 9.98 8.72 -11.52
N ASP A 52 8.76 9.28 -11.55
CA ASP A 52 8.59 10.72 -11.66
C ASP A 52 9.19 11.45 -10.44
N LYS A 53 9.41 12.77 -10.54
CA LYS A 53 9.88 13.60 -9.42
C LYS A 53 8.99 13.47 -8.18
N LEU A 54 7.70 13.21 -8.37
CA LEU A 54 6.71 13.02 -7.31
C LEU A 54 6.64 11.60 -6.76
N GLN A 55 7.52 10.68 -7.19
CA GLN A 55 7.50 9.28 -6.78
C GLN A 55 7.48 9.11 -5.25
N ASN A 56 8.35 9.81 -4.53
CA ASN A 56 8.45 9.68 -3.08
C ASN A 56 7.17 10.19 -2.39
N ASP A 57 6.60 11.30 -2.87
CA ASP A 57 5.36 11.86 -2.33
C ASP A 57 4.18 10.90 -2.52
N VAL A 58 4.12 10.25 -3.69
CA VAL A 58 3.11 9.22 -3.96
C VAL A 58 3.31 7.99 -3.06
N LEU A 59 4.55 7.56 -2.83
CA LEU A 59 4.85 6.45 -1.94
C LEU A 59 4.47 6.76 -0.49
N ASP A 60 4.79 7.96 -0.01
CA ASP A 60 4.44 8.38 1.35
C ASP A 60 2.91 8.47 1.52
N ALA A 61 2.20 9.03 0.54
CA ALA A 61 0.75 9.02 0.53
C ALA A 61 0.19 7.58 0.55
N ALA A 62 0.76 6.68 -0.25
CA ALA A 62 0.40 5.27 -0.25
C ALA A 62 0.64 4.61 1.13
N LEU A 63 1.73 4.94 1.82
CA LEU A 63 2.05 4.41 3.14
C LEU A 63 1.06 4.87 4.21
N ILE A 64 0.60 6.13 4.13
CA ILE A 64 -0.45 6.68 5.00
C ILE A 64 -1.77 5.94 4.75
N ILE A 65 -2.20 5.86 3.49
CA ILE A 65 -3.47 5.26 3.09
C ILE A 65 -3.51 3.77 3.44
N GLY A 66 -2.52 3.00 2.99
CA GLY A 66 -2.46 1.57 3.28
C GLY A 66 -2.30 1.28 4.77
N GLY A 67 -1.66 2.18 5.52
CA GLY A 67 -1.61 2.08 6.98
C GLY A 67 -2.95 2.26 7.66
N GLY A 68 -3.73 3.26 7.27
CA GLY A 68 -5.09 3.43 7.77
C GLY A 68 -5.98 2.22 7.44
N LEU A 69 -5.84 1.68 6.23
CA LEU A 69 -6.56 0.49 5.79
C LEU A 69 -6.25 -0.75 6.64
N LEU A 70 -4.98 -0.97 6.96
CA LEU A 70 -4.56 -2.06 7.85
C LEU A 70 -5.08 -1.88 9.27
N LEU A 71 -5.08 -0.66 9.80
CA LEU A 71 -5.62 -0.38 11.13
C LEU A 71 -7.12 -0.67 11.21
N VAL A 72 -7.90 -0.23 10.22
CA VAL A 72 -9.34 -0.52 10.14
C VAL A 72 -9.59 -2.01 10.08
N TRP A 73 -8.85 -2.74 9.25
CA TRP A 73 -8.98 -4.19 9.12
C TRP A 73 -8.62 -4.94 10.42
N LEU A 74 -7.51 -4.57 11.07
CA LEU A 74 -7.11 -5.15 12.36
C LEU A 74 -8.14 -4.87 13.45
N ALA A 75 -8.70 -3.67 13.49
CA ALA A 75 -9.76 -3.32 14.43
C ALA A 75 -11.02 -4.16 14.19
N SER A 76 -11.46 -4.30 12.93
CA SER A 76 -12.60 -5.17 12.60
C SER A 76 -12.38 -6.60 13.07
N LYS A 77 -11.21 -7.18 12.84
CA LYS A 77 -10.86 -8.54 13.34
C LYS A 77 -10.85 -8.64 14.86
N TYR A 78 -10.48 -7.57 15.57
CA TYR A 78 -10.47 -7.53 17.03
C TYR A 78 -11.89 -7.49 17.63
N PHE A 79 -12.81 -6.75 16.99
CA PHE A 79 -14.21 -6.62 17.44
C PHE A 79 -15.15 -7.73 16.93
N GLU A 80 -14.76 -8.49 15.90
CA GLU A 80 -15.46 -9.72 15.47
C GLU A 80 -15.25 -10.92 16.43
N LYS A 81 -14.59 -10.70 17.57
CA LYS A 81 -14.31 -11.69 18.61
C LYS A 81 -15.34 -11.63 19.73
#